data_AF-A0A817PPB3-F1
#
_entry.id   AF-A0A817PPB3-F1
#
_cell.length_a   1.000
_cell.length_b   1.000
_cell.length_c   1.000
_cell.angle_alpha   90.00
_cell.angle_beta   90.00
_cell.angle_gamma   90.00
#
_symmetry.space_group_name_H-M   'P 1'
#
loop_
_entity.id
_entity.type
_entity.pdbx_description
1 polymer ?
#
loop_
_entity_poly.entity_id
_entity_poly.type
_entity_poly.pdbx_seq_one_letter_code
_entity_poly.pdbx_strand_id
1 'polypeptide(L)'
;GMSNTAWVYVPKTCADGATCKLHIAYHGCLQGYEKIGDKYVKNTGYNRWADTNNIIVLYPQAVATNTINSAGGASIPNPNGCWDWVGWYGIDFSVKSGKQSTATKKMIDRITSGFNPIDAPTELQVLATTDNSVTLAWRSVSSATGYNLYRNGGKANSGIITGTTFTDNNLNSGTTYTYTVKAVSSAGSESAASNSVPGKTTGEPPAVGTPNGLIATDITSNSITLRWNSVLGITTYNLYRNGNKLTSVSLTSYTDTDLRSTTEYRYQVSSIKDSSESEKSIEVHATTLTEKACFNDNNFNHVTSGRAYHSLGYALAIGSNQNMGLYNTFQKTNLCKIRENYYVIE
;
A
#
# COMPACT_ATOMS: atom_id res chain seq x y z
N GLY A 1 28.76 11.89 16.63
CA GLY A 1 30.23 12.01 16.69
C GLY A 1 30.95 11.27 15.58
N MET A 2 30.38 10.19 15.04
CA MET A 2 30.86 9.52 13.82
C MET A 2 29.76 9.55 12.78
N SER A 3 30.12 9.68 11.50
CA SER A 3 29.18 9.48 10.38
C SER A 3 28.78 8.01 10.26
N ASN A 4 27.63 7.75 9.63
CA ASN A 4 27.24 6.41 9.19
C ASN A 4 28.06 5.93 7.98
N THR A 5 28.84 6.81 7.35
CA THR A 5 29.68 6.51 6.18
C THR A 5 31.14 6.89 6.42
N ALA A 6 32.06 6.12 5.87
CA ALA A 6 33.49 6.43 5.81
C ALA A 6 34.03 6.08 4.42
N TRP A 7 35.22 6.58 4.09
CA TRP A 7 35.84 6.31 2.80
C TRP A 7 37.05 5.41 2.95
N VAL A 8 37.30 4.56 1.97
CA VAL A 8 38.52 3.75 1.89
C VAL A 8 39.06 3.84 0.46
N TYR A 9 40.36 4.08 0.36
CA TYR A 9 41.08 3.97 -0.91
C TYR A 9 41.84 2.64 -0.90
N VAL A 10 41.57 1.81 -1.91
CA VAL A 10 42.22 0.51 -2.10
C VAL A 10 43.02 0.60 -3.40
N PRO A 11 44.36 0.63 -3.34
CA PRO A 11 45.19 0.55 -4.55
C PRO A 11 44.85 -0.69 -5.37
N LYS A 12 44.98 -0.61 -6.70
CA LYS A 12 44.68 -1.72 -7.60
C LYS A 12 45.47 -3.00 -7.23
N THR A 13 46.74 -2.86 -6.86
CA THR A 13 47.57 -3.99 -6.40
C THR A 13 46.99 -4.71 -5.19
N CYS A 14 46.44 -3.97 -4.23
CA CYS A 14 45.76 -4.51 -3.05
C CYS A 14 44.44 -5.20 -3.41
N ALA A 15 43.67 -4.59 -4.32
CA ALA A 15 42.42 -5.16 -4.80
C ALA A 15 42.64 -6.45 -5.60
N ASP A 16 43.78 -6.56 -6.30
CA ASP A 16 44.20 -7.73 -7.07
C ASP A 16 44.84 -8.84 -6.17
N GLY A 17 44.83 -8.67 -4.84
CA GLY A 17 45.22 -9.71 -3.87
C GLY A 17 46.61 -9.57 -3.27
N ALA A 18 47.35 -8.48 -3.52
CA ALA A 18 48.62 -8.25 -2.85
C ALA A 18 48.44 -7.96 -1.36
N THR A 19 49.40 -8.38 -0.54
CA THR A 19 49.45 -7.99 0.87
C THR A 19 49.73 -6.50 0.99
N CYS A 20 48.82 -5.78 1.62
CA CYS A 20 48.91 -4.33 1.78
C CYS A 20 48.88 -3.89 3.24
N LYS A 21 49.56 -2.78 3.52
CA LYS A 21 49.51 -2.12 4.83
C LYS A 21 48.24 -1.28 4.92
N LEU A 22 47.81 -0.95 6.14
CA LEU A 22 46.71 -0.04 6.38
C LEU A 22 47.22 1.27 6.98
N HIS A 23 46.80 2.40 6.41
CA HIS A 23 46.99 3.73 6.97
C HIS A 23 45.64 4.37 7.25
N ILE A 24 45.54 5.15 8.33
CA ILE A 24 44.32 5.85 8.73
C ILE A 24 44.59 7.35 8.63
N ALA A 25 43.89 8.02 7.73
CA ALA A 25 44.01 9.45 7.51
C ALA A 25 42.84 10.19 8.15
N TYR A 26 43.10 10.81 9.31
CA TYR A 26 42.13 11.60 10.05
C TYR A 26 42.10 13.05 9.54
N HIS A 27 40.92 13.50 9.09
CA HIS A 27 40.71 14.90 8.70
C HIS A 27 40.69 15.84 9.90
N GLY A 28 41.00 17.12 9.70
CA GLY A 28 40.86 18.15 10.73
C GLY A 28 39.41 18.56 10.98
N CYS A 29 39.22 19.46 11.95
CA CYS A 29 37.95 20.16 12.14
C CYS A 29 37.50 20.86 10.85
N LEU A 30 36.19 20.91 10.59
CA LEU A 30 35.59 21.50 9.37
C LEU A 30 36.01 20.84 8.04
N GLN A 31 36.73 19.73 8.08
CA GLN A 31 37.20 19.00 6.90
C GLN A 31 36.48 17.66 6.68
N GLY A 32 35.42 17.39 7.45
CA GLY A 32 34.55 16.25 7.22
C GLY A 32 33.78 16.37 5.90
N TYR A 33 33.30 15.24 5.39
CA TYR A 33 32.62 15.15 4.10
C TYR A 33 31.42 16.11 3.98
N GLU A 34 30.66 16.30 5.07
CA GLU A 34 29.52 17.24 5.10
C GLU A 34 29.90 18.70 4.85
N LYS A 35 31.17 19.07 5.07
CA LYS A 35 31.67 20.45 4.90
C LYS A 35 32.37 20.67 3.57
N ILE A 36 33.18 19.70 3.13
CA ILE A 36 34.06 19.87 1.97
C ILE A 36 33.94 18.77 0.92
N GLY A 37 32.97 17.87 1.04
CA GLY A 37 32.81 16.72 0.15
C GLY A 37 34.01 15.79 0.22
N ASP A 38 34.43 15.27 -0.93
CA ASP A 38 35.55 14.34 -1.06
C ASP A 38 36.93 15.01 -1.15
N LYS A 39 37.02 16.34 -0.99
CA LYS A 39 38.27 17.09 -1.15
C LYS A 39 39.40 16.58 -0.25
N TYR A 40 39.13 16.24 1.01
CA TYR A 40 40.16 15.67 1.90
C TYR A 40 40.66 14.32 1.39
N VAL A 41 39.76 13.47 0.90
CA VAL A 41 40.09 12.13 0.39
C VAL A 41 40.87 12.23 -0.92
N LYS A 42 40.53 13.17 -1.81
CA LYS A 42 41.12 13.28 -3.15
C LYS A 42 42.38 14.15 -3.23
N ASN A 43 42.46 15.22 -2.43
CA ASN A 43 43.44 16.30 -2.67
C ASN A 43 44.61 16.34 -1.68
N THR A 44 44.61 15.50 -0.64
CA THR A 44 45.70 15.43 0.37
C THR A 44 46.93 14.69 -0.13
N GLY A 45 46.84 13.99 -1.27
CA GLY A 45 47.95 13.23 -1.86
C GLY A 45 48.14 11.82 -1.30
N TYR A 46 47.44 11.45 -0.22
CA TYR A 46 47.53 10.11 0.39
C TYR A 46 47.26 8.98 -0.62
N ASN A 47 46.27 9.13 -1.52
CA ASN A 47 45.94 8.08 -2.50
C ASN A 47 47.09 7.83 -3.50
N ARG A 48 47.80 8.89 -3.92
CA ARG A 48 48.97 8.74 -4.81
C ARG A 48 50.11 8.01 -4.09
N TRP A 49 50.32 8.33 -2.81
CA TRP A 49 51.33 7.64 -2.00
C TRP A 49 50.94 6.17 -1.77
N ALA A 50 49.65 5.92 -1.55
CA ALA A 50 49.09 4.59 -1.39
C ALA A 50 49.33 3.68 -2.60
N ASP A 51 49.12 4.19 -3.82
CA ASP A 51 49.38 3.44 -5.06
C ASP A 51 50.83 2.96 -5.18
N THR A 52 51.79 3.79 -4.74
CA THR A 52 53.22 3.48 -4.91
C THR A 52 53.77 2.59 -3.79
N ASN A 53 53.03 2.42 -2.69
CA ASN A 53 53.54 1.78 -1.47
C ASN A 53 52.70 0.59 -0.97
N ASN A 54 51.69 0.14 -1.72
CA ASN A 54 50.77 -0.94 -1.33
C ASN A 54 50.10 -0.65 0.02
N ILE A 55 49.46 0.51 0.13
CA ILE A 55 48.82 0.98 1.37
C ILE A 55 47.33 1.23 1.11
N ILE A 56 46.47 0.53 1.81
CA ILE A 56 45.05 0.88 1.89
C ILE A 56 44.92 2.10 2.81
N VAL A 57 44.18 3.12 2.39
CA VAL A 57 43.95 4.33 3.21
C VAL A 57 42.51 4.38 3.65
N LEU A 58 42.29 4.26 4.97
CA LEU A 58 40.99 4.48 5.59
C LEU A 58 40.84 5.95 5.98
N TYR A 59 39.70 6.54 5.66
CA TYR A 59 39.31 7.92 5.98
C TYR A 59 38.03 7.93 6.82
N PRO A 60 38.14 7.70 8.15
CA PRO A 60 36.99 7.80 9.06
C PRO A 60 36.42 9.22 9.05
N GLN A 61 35.12 9.36 9.35
CA GLN A 61 34.44 10.65 9.34
C GLN A 61 33.89 11.01 10.72
N ALA A 62 34.44 12.08 11.31
CA ALA A 62 33.83 12.76 12.44
C ALA A 62 32.81 13.78 11.92
N VAL A 63 31.64 13.83 12.54
CA VAL A 63 30.54 14.71 12.12
C VAL A 63 30.24 15.75 13.17
N ALA A 64 29.80 16.91 12.72
CA ALA A 64 29.38 17.99 13.59
C ALA A 64 28.17 17.56 14.44
N THR A 65 28.14 18.00 15.69
CA THR A 65 26.95 17.91 16.52
C THR A 65 26.86 19.10 17.46
N ASN A 66 25.64 19.61 17.62
CA ASN A 66 25.32 20.63 18.61
C ASN A 66 24.82 20.01 19.92
N THR A 67 24.78 18.67 20.02
CA THR A 67 24.47 17.99 21.27
C THR A 67 25.57 18.29 22.28
N ILE A 68 25.18 18.94 23.36
CA ILE A 68 26.04 19.18 24.51
C ILE A 68 26.11 17.88 25.30
N ASN A 69 27.31 17.30 25.38
CA ASN A 69 27.59 16.18 26.28
C ASN A 69 28.51 16.67 27.39
N SER A 70 28.34 16.11 28.59
CA SER A 70 29.16 16.44 29.75
C SER A 70 30.17 15.33 29.99
N ALA A 71 31.45 15.60 29.79
CA ALA A 71 32.56 14.77 30.27
C ALA A 71 33.84 15.61 30.30
N GLY A 72 34.68 15.42 31.33
CA GLY A 72 35.98 16.12 31.44
C GLY A 72 35.92 17.56 31.98
N GLY A 73 34.79 18.00 32.55
CA GLY A 73 34.70 19.30 33.24
C GLY A 73 34.24 20.49 32.38
N ALA A 74 33.94 20.28 31.08
CA ALA A 74 33.30 21.29 30.25
C ALA A 74 32.22 20.67 29.34
N SER A 75 31.04 21.29 29.32
CA SER A 75 29.89 20.91 28.49
C SER A 75 29.89 21.77 27.22
N ILE A 76 30.57 21.31 26.17
CA ILE A 76 30.77 22.08 24.93
C ILE A 76 30.20 21.28 23.75
N PRO A 77 29.51 21.89 22.77
CA PRO A 77 29.14 21.21 21.52
C PRO A 77 30.35 20.97 20.61
N ASN A 78 30.22 20.09 19.62
CA ASN A 78 31.22 19.89 18.56
C ASN A 78 30.66 20.35 17.19
N PRO A 79 30.39 21.66 16.99
CA PRO A 79 29.77 22.16 15.77
C PRO A 79 30.68 22.03 14.53
N ASN A 80 31.97 21.77 14.75
CA ASN A 80 32.99 21.72 13.71
C ASN A 80 33.32 20.29 13.25
N GLY A 81 32.72 19.26 13.86
CA GLY A 81 32.98 17.87 13.50
C GLY A 81 34.43 17.42 13.74
N CYS A 82 35.02 17.91 14.83
CA CYS A 82 36.37 17.56 15.25
C CYS A 82 36.45 16.15 15.86
N TRP A 83 37.64 15.57 15.87
CA TRP A 83 37.94 14.36 16.65
C TRP A 83 37.92 14.65 18.15
N ASP A 84 37.48 13.67 18.94
CA ASP A 84 37.19 13.83 20.35
C ASP A 84 38.46 13.76 21.20
N TRP A 85 38.96 14.94 21.57
CA TRP A 85 40.13 15.13 22.42
C TRP A 85 39.80 15.79 23.76
N VAL A 86 38.53 16.18 23.96
CA VAL A 86 38.05 16.92 25.14
C VAL A 86 36.89 16.24 25.87
N GLY A 87 36.32 15.15 25.33
CA GLY A 87 35.23 14.41 25.95
C GLY A 87 33.84 14.69 25.39
N TRP A 88 33.73 15.21 24.16
CA TRP A 88 32.45 15.48 23.51
C TRP A 88 31.53 14.26 23.42
N TYR A 89 32.05 13.04 23.49
CA TYR A 89 31.25 11.82 23.34
C TYR A 89 31.33 10.87 24.54
N GLY A 90 31.94 11.30 25.65
CA GLY A 90 32.05 10.57 26.91
C GLY A 90 33.43 10.71 27.55
N ILE A 91 33.58 10.26 28.81
CA ILE A 91 34.84 10.36 29.57
C ILE A 91 35.98 9.51 29.00
N ASP A 92 35.64 8.48 28.22
CA ASP A 92 36.59 7.52 27.66
C ASP A 92 37.27 8.02 26.38
N PHE A 93 37.16 9.31 26.04
CA PHE A 93 37.70 9.89 24.80
C PHE A 93 39.22 9.66 24.63
N SER A 94 39.96 9.58 25.73
CA SER A 94 41.41 9.38 25.75
C SER A 94 41.84 7.91 25.75
N VAL A 95 40.90 6.97 25.86
CA VAL A 95 41.19 5.52 25.92
C VAL A 95 40.61 4.77 24.73
N LYS A 96 41.08 3.53 24.53
CA LYS A 96 40.70 2.68 23.40
C LYS A 96 39.20 2.36 23.34
N SER A 97 38.51 2.34 24.48
CA SER A 97 37.06 2.13 24.59
C SER A 97 36.23 3.36 24.21
N GLY A 98 36.85 4.52 23.96
CA GLY A 98 36.16 5.71 23.49
C GLY A 98 35.36 5.48 22.21
N LYS A 99 34.27 6.22 22.02
CA LYS A 99 33.31 5.97 20.93
C LYS A 99 33.95 6.08 19.54
N GLN A 100 34.75 7.11 19.29
CA GLN A 100 35.42 7.29 17.99
C GLN A 100 36.52 6.25 17.78
N SER A 101 37.34 5.95 18.80
CA SER A 101 38.36 4.90 18.76
C SER A 101 37.76 3.52 18.47
N THR A 102 36.65 3.17 19.14
CA THR A 102 35.92 1.91 18.92
C THR A 102 35.35 1.84 17.50
N ALA A 103 34.78 2.93 16.99
CA ALA A 103 34.26 2.99 15.63
C ALA A 103 35.37 2.80 14.58
N THR A 104 36.50 3.50 14.72
CA THR A 104 37.65 3.30 13.83
C THR A 104 38.17 1.87 13.94
N LYS A 105 38.28 1.29 15.13
CA LYS A 105 38.73 -0.10 15.30
C LYS A 105 37.84 -1.09 14.57
N LYS A 106 36.51 -0.91 14.61
CA LYS A 106 35.57 -1.73 13.83
C LYS A 106 35.77 -1.59 12.31
N MET A 107 36.09 -0.39 11.83
CA MET A 107 36.44 -0.18 10.41
C MET A 107 37.75 -0.89 10.04
N ILE A 108 38.77 -0.81 10.90
CA ILE A 108 40.05 -1.53 10.73
C ILE A 108 39.78 -3.03 10.65
N ASP A 109 39.05 -3.58 11.63
CA ASP A 109 38.77 -5.02 11.70
C ASP A 109 38.09 -5.53 10.43
N ARG A 110 37.13 -4.75 9.90
CA ARG A 110 36.46 -5.05 8.64
C ARG A 110 37.41 -5.04 7.43
N ILE A 111 38.38 -4.13 7.40
CA ILE A 111 39.36 -4.08 6.30
C ILE A 111 40.34 -5.25 6.43
N THR A 112 40.85 -5.49 7.63
CA THR A 112 41.89 -6.51 7.89
C THR A 112 41.34 -7.94 7.86
N SER A 113 40.04 -8.14 8.03
CA SER A 113 39.39 -9.45 7.82
C SER A 113 39.38 -9.90 6.35
N GLY A 114 39.81 -9.03 5.43
CA GLY A 114 39.80 -9.26 4.00
C GLY A 114 38.61 -8.59 3.30
N PHE A 115 38.88 -7.90 2.20
CA PHE A 115 37.85 -7.51 1.23
C PHE A 115 37.73 -8.65 0.23
N ASN A 116 36.73 -9.52 0.41
CA ASN A 116 36.34 -10.47 -0.62
C ASN A 116 35.29 -9.79 -1.50
N PRO A 117 35.65 -9.28 -2.70
CA PRO A 117 34.66 -8.76 -3.63
C PRO A 117 33.66 -9.87 -3.92
N ILE A 118 32.40 -9.60 -3.63
CA ILE A 118 31.29 -10.46 -4.00
C ILE A 118 30.85 -10.13 -5.42
N ASP A 119 30.53 -11.16 -6.20
CA ASP A 119 30.09 -10.99 -7.57
C ASP A 119 28.82 -10.12 -7.64
N ALA A 120 28.75 -9.29 -8.67
CA ALA A 120 27.54 -8.54 -8.95
C ALA A 120 26.44 -9.50 -9.44
N PRO A 121 25.17 -9.28 -9.05
CA PRO A 121 24.07 -10.00 -9.66
C PRO A 121 24.02 -9.72 -11.17
N THR A 122 23.60 -10.72 -11.93
CA THR A 122 23.45 -10.63 -13.39
C THR A 122 22.01 -10.90 -13.80
N GLU A 123 21.67 -10.56 -15.05
CA GLU A 123 20.34 -10.76 -15.63
C GLU A 123 19.22 -10.12 -14.80
N LEU A 124 19.46 -8.92 -14.27
CA LEU A 124 18.38 -8.10 -13.75
C LEU A 124 17.39 -7.85 -14.89
N GLN A 125 16.11 -8.11 -14.65
CA GLN A 125 15.01 -7.93 -15.61
C GLN A 125 13.72 -7.52 -14.90
N VAL A 126 12.83 -6.88 -15.65
CA VAL A 126 11.46 -6.61 -15.22
C VAL A 126 10.59 -7.81 -15.57
N LEU A 127 9.89 -8.36 -14.59
CA LEU A 127 8.96 -9.48 -14.77
C LEU A 127 7.52 -9.03 -15.01
N ALA A 128 7.08 -8.00 -14.28
CA ALA A 128 5.71 -7.50 -14.34
C ALA A 128 5.66 -6.03 -13.91
N THR A 129 4.63 -5.32 -14.37
CA THR A 129 4.38 -3.92 -14.02
C THR A 129 2.88 -3.72 -13.82
N THR A 130 2.51 -2.95 -12.79
CA THR A 130 1.16 -2.38 -12.65
C THR A 130 1.22 -0.87 -12.89
N ASP A 131 0.15 -0.16 -12.60
CA ASP A 131 0.11 1.29 -12.55
C ASP A 131 0.99 1.87 -11.44
N ASN A 132 1.28 1.11 -10.38
CA ASN A 132 1.96 1.60 -9.19
C ASN A 132 3.08 0.69 -8.67
N SER A 133 3.46 -0.35 -9.44
CA SER A 133 4.50 -1.27 -9.03
C SER A 133 5.31 -1.83 -10.21
N VAL A 134 6.54 -2.23 -9.93
CA VAL A 134 7.43 -2.94 -10.85
C VAL A 134 8.02 -4.14 -10.12
N THR A 135 7.78 -5.35 -10.64
CA THR A 135 8.38 -6.59 -10.14
C THR A 135 9.64 -6.91 -10.95
N LEU A 136 10.75 -7.11 -10.24
CA LEU A 136 12.08 -7.38 -10.81
C LEU A 136 12.58 -8.76 -10.38
N ALA A 137 13.44 -9.35 -11.21
CA ALA A 137 14.17 -10.58 -10.89
C ALA A 137 15.60 -10.54 -11.40
N TRP A 138 16.49 -11.30 -10.76
CA TRP A 138 17.91 -11.42 -11.10
C TRP A 138 18.44 -12.82 -10.78
N ARG A 139 19.67 -13.14 -11.22
CA ARG A 139 20.34 -14.39 -10.83
C ARG A 139 20.90 -14.34 -9.41
N SER A 140 20.84 -15.47 -8.71
CA SER A 140 21.45 -15.60 -7.39
C SER A 140 22.97 -15.50 -7.46
N VAL A 141 23.56 -14.91 -6.43
CA VAL A 141 25.00 -14.85 -6.17
C VAL A 141 25.27 -15.74 -4.95
N SER A 142 26.11 -16.77 -5.12
CA SER A 142 26.34 -17.81 -4.10
C SER A 142 26.93 -17.28 -2.79
N SER A 143 27.75 -16.23 -2.85
CA SER A 143 28.36 -15.57 -1.69
C SER A 143 27.48 -14.49 -1.06
N ALA A 144 26.26 -14.28 -1.56
CA ALA A 144 25.34 -13.26 -1.05
C ALA A 144 24.47 -13.81 0.07
N THR A 145 24.36 -13.07 1.17
CA THR A 145 23.32 -13.26 2.20
C THR A 145 22.02 -12.54 1.86
N GLY A 146 22.00 -11.74 0.79
CA GLY A 146 20.83 -11.10 0.22
C GLY A 146 21.20 -9.96 -0.71
N TYR A 147 20.25 -9.07 -1.01
CA TYR A 147 20.38 -8.05 -2.03
C TYR A 147 19.80 -6.70 -1.60
N ASN A 148 20.30 -5.63 -2.21
CA ASN A 148 19.73 -4.29 -2.16
C ASN A 148 19.37 -3.82 -3.57
N LEU A 149 18.14 -3.35 -3.73
CA LEU A 149 17.63 -2.79 -4.97
C LEU A 149 17.81 -1.27 -4.95
N TYR A 150 18.21 -0.72 -6.08
CA TYR A 150 18.38 0.72 -6.30
C TYR A 150 17.48 1.18 -7.42
N ARG A 151 16.68 2.22 -7.14
CA ARG A 151 15.79 2.92 -8.06
C ARG A 151 16.32 4.33 -8.29
N ASN A 152 16.58 4.69 -9.55
CA ASN A 152 17.12 6.00 -9.94
C ASN A 152 18.38 6.38 -9.13
N GLY A 153 19.22 5.39 -8.81
CA GLY A 153 20.44 5.55 -8.01
C GLY A 153 20.26 5.56 -6.49
N GLY A 154 19.03 5.68 -5.97
CA GLY A 154 18.72 5.61 -4.54
C GLY A 154 18.28 4.20 -4.11
N LYS A 155 18.58 3.79 -2.88
CA LYS A 155 18.15 2.48 -2.36
C LYS A 155 16.62 2.44 -2.22
N ALA A 156 15.98 1.38 -2.74
CA ALA A 156 14.52 1.24 -2.84
C ALA A 156 13.92 0.32 -1.76
N ASN A 157 14.71 -0.63 -1.24
CA ASN A 157 14.27 -1.56 -0.20
C ASN A 157 14.71 -1.11 1.20
N SER A 158 13.87 -1.33 2.22
CA SER A 158 14.18 -1.01 3.61
C SER A 158 15.06 -2.09 4.28
N GLY A 159 14.75 -3.37 4.06
CA GLY A 159 15.47 -4.53 4.56
C GLY A 159 16.15 -5.34 3.45
N ILE A 160 17.15 -6.15 3.82
CA ILE A 160 17.85 -7.05 2.88
C ILE A 160 16.85 -8.00 2.21
N ILE A 161 16.92 -8.09 0.88
CA ILE A 161 16.10 -9.00 0.09
C ILE A 161 16.79 -10.37 0.10
N THR A 162 16.17 -11.40 0.66
CA THR A 162 16.77 -12.75 0.72
C THR A 162 16.48 -13.60 -0.52
N GLY A 163 15.41 -13.27 -1.25
CA GLY A 163 15.09 -13.88 -2.54
C GLY A 163 15.79 -13.20 -3.73
N THR A 164 15.52 -13.71 -4.92
CA THR A 164 16.03 -13.18 -6.20
C THR A 164 14.95 -12.42 -6.99
N THR A 165 13.86 -12.06 -6.31
CA THR A 165 12.73 -11.31 -6.86
C THR A 165 12.32 -10.23 -5.88
N PHE A 166 11.91 -9.07 -6.38
CA PHE A 166 11.40 -7.99 -5.56
C PHE A 166 10.37 -7.14 -6.30
N THR A 167 9.26 -6.82 -5.64
CA THR A 167 8.27 -5.87 -6.15
C THR A 167 8.46 -4.52 -5.48
N ASP A 168 8.86 -3.53 -6.27
CA ASP A 168 8.89 -2.14 -5.85
C ASP A 168 7.49 -1.53 -6.01
N ASN A 169 6.89 -1.10 -4.90
CA ASN A 169 5.50 -0.65 -4.81
C ASN A 169 5.40 0.87 -4.60
N ASN A 170 4.18 1.40 -4.63
CA ASN A 170 3.88 2.82 -4.37
C ASN A 170 4.60 3.77 -5.34
N LEU A 171 4.69 3.36 -6.61
CA LEU A 171 5.26 4.14 -7.70
C LEU A 171 4.22 5.07 -8.30
N ASN A 172 4.71 6.15 -8.92
CA ASN A 172 3.85 7.04 -9.70
C ASN A 172 3.40 6.32 -10.98
N SER A 173 2.14 6.55 -11.36
CA SER A 173 1.57 5.96 -12.57
C SER A 173 2.18 6.55 -13.85
N GLY A 174 2.27 5.72 -14.89
CA GLY A 174 2.80 6.07 -16.22
C GLY A 174 4.28 6.46 -16.22
N THR A 175 5.01 6.23 -15.13
CA THR A 175 6.35 6.76 -14.90
C THR A 175 7.41 5.70 -15.15
N THR A 176 8.51 6.07 -15.81
CA THR A 176 9.65 5.20 -16.03
C THR A 176 10.69 5.38 -14.93
N TYR A 177 11.13 4.27 -14.36
CA TYR A 177 12.17 4.18 -13.35
C TYR A 177 13.34 3.33 -13.87
N THR A 178 14.55 3.59 -13.37
CA THR A 178 15.75 2.79 -13.69
C THR A 178 16.19 1.99 -12.48
N TYR A 179 16.43 0.69 -12.68
CA TYR A 179 16.75 -0.25 -11.60
C TYR A 179 18.12 -0.89 -11.77
N THR A 180 18.81 -1.05 -10.63
CA THR A 180 20.00 -1.90 -10.48
C THR A 180 19.92 -2.66 -9.16
N VAL A 181 20.57 -3.80 -9.03
CA VAL A 181 20.64 -4.58 -7.79
C VAL A 181 22.10 -4.84 -7.41
N LYS A 182 22.37 -4.89 -6.11
CA LYS A 182 23.67 -5.27 -5.54
C LYS A 182 23.49 -6.43 -4.60
N ALA A 183 24.40 -7.40 -4.67
CA ALA A 183 24.51 -8.46 -3.68
C ALA A 183 25.09 -7.91 -2.38
N VAL A 184 24.76 -8.52 -1.25
CA VAL A 184 25.23 -8.18 0.08
C VAL A 184 25.85 -9.42 0.71
N SER A 185 27.09 -9.31 1.15
CA SER A 185 27.84 -10.36 1.85
C SER A 185 27.43 -10.50 3.32
N SER A 186 27.86 -11.59 3.97
CA SER A 186 27.68 -11.80 5.41
C SER A 186 28.34 -10.72 6.28
N ALA A 187 29.39 -10.07 5.77
CA ALA A 187 30.05 -8.93 6.42
C ALA A 187 29.34 -7.58 6.18
N GLY A 188 28.22 -7.58 5.45
CA GLY A 188 27.45 -6.37 5.11
C GLY A 188 28.09 -5.51 4.01
N SER A 189 29.11 -6.00 3.30
CA SER A 189 29.66 -5.36 2.10
C SER A 189 28.78 -5.61 0.89
N GLU A 190 28.66 -4.62 0.01
CA GLU A 190 27.92 -4.71 -1.26
C GLU A 190 28.84 -4.99 -2.45
N SER A 191 28.31 -5.69 -3.45
CA SER A 191 28.96 -5.89 -4.76
C SER A 191 28.97 -4.61 -5.61
N ALA A 192 29.61 -4.67 -6.78
CA ALA A 192 29.27 -3.77 -7.88
C ALA A 192 27.78 -3.92 -8.27
N ALA A 193 27.22 -2.90 -8.93
CA ALA A 193 25.84 -2.96 -9.42
C ALA A 193 25.69 -3.95 -10.58
N SER A 194 24.51 -4.58 -10.68
CA SER A 194 24.09 -5.38 -11.85
C SER A 194 24.01 -4.53 -13.12
N ASN A 195 23.61 -5.18 -14.23
CA ASN A 195 23.08 -4.46 -15.38
C ASN A 195 21.89 -3.57 -14.96
N SER A 196 21.73 -2.44 -15.66
CA SER A 196 20.62 -1.51 -15.45
C SER A 196 19.44 -1.87 -16.34
N VAL A 197 18.22 -1.81 -15.81
CA VAL A 197 16.98 -2.01 -16.59
C VAL A 197 15.95 -0.91 -16.35
N PRO A 198 15.27 -0.42 -17.40
CA PRO A 198 14.12 0.47 -17.24
C PRO A 198 12.86 -0.33 -16.90
N GLY A 199 12.09 0.14 -15.93
CA GLY A 199 10.74 -0.34 -15.63
C GLY A 199 9.74 0.81 -15.69
N LYS A 200 8.71 0.69 -16.53
CA LYS A 200 7.67 1.71 -16.69
C LYS A 200 6.36 1.19 -16.11
N THR A 201 5.77 1.91 -15.17
CA THR A 201 4.40 1.62 -14.71
C THR A 201 3.40 1.87 -15.84
N THR A 202 2.33 1.09 -15.89
CA THR A 202 1.42 1.03 -17.06
C THR A 202 0.74 2.36 -17.37
N GLY A 203 0.50 3.20 -16.37
CA GLY A 203 -0.33 4.40 -16.53
C GLY A 203 -1.81 4.14 -16.28
N GLU A 204 -2.21 2.87 -16.27
CA GLU A 204 -3.59 2.42 -16.19
C GLU A 204 -3.74 1.39 -15.08
N PRO A 205 -4.68 1.59 -14.13
CA PRO A 205 -4.92 0.63 -13.07
C PRO A 205 -5.29 -0.75 -13.63
N PRO A 206 -5.07 -1.84 -12.88
CA PRO A 206 -5.38 -3.19 -13.34
C PRO A 206 -6.84 -3.29 -13.81
N ALA A 207 -7.07 -3.86 -14.99
CA ALA A 207 -8.42 -4.09 -15.51
C ALA A 207 -9.24 -4.92 -14.50
N VAL A 208 -10.30 -4.32 -13.95
CA VAL A 208 -11.20 -4.97 -13.00
C VAL A 208 -12.39 -5.56 -13.76
N GLY A 209 -12.72 -6.82 -13.51
CA GLY A 209 -13.80 -7.50 -14.24
C GLY A 209 -15.17 -6.84 -14.00
N THR A 210 -15.86 -6.43 -15.05
CA THR A 210 -17.22 -5.89 -14.98
C THR A 210 -18.21 -6.97 -14.50
N PRO A 211 -19.01 -6.72 -13.45
CA PRO A 211 -20.06 -7.65 -13.05
C PRO A 211 -21.08 -7.84 -14.17
N ASN A 212 -21.58 -9.07 -14.31
CA ASN A 212 -22.60 -9.42 -15.29
C ASN A 212 -23.78 -10.14 -14.62
N GLY A 213 -24.86 -10.36 -15.38
CA GLY A 213 -26.06 -11.03 -14.87
C GLY A 213 -26.79 -10.23 -13.79
N LEU A 214 -26.67 -8.90 -13.79
CA LEU A 214 -27.50 -8.05 -12.93
C LEU A 214 -28.97 -8.29 -13.28
N ILE A 215 -29.77 -8.59 -12.26
CA ILE A 215 -31.21 -8.75 -12.35
C ILE A 215 -31.90 -8.11 -11.16
N ALA A 216 -33.12 -7.62 -11.37
CA ALA A 216 -34.03 -7.21 -10.30
C ALA A 216 -34.99 -8.35 -9.98
N THR A 217 -35.10 -8.69 -8.69
CA THR A 217 -35.96 -9.72 -8.12
C THR A 217 -36.75 -9.14 -6.96
N ASP A 218 -37.74 -9.90 -6.46
CA ASP A 218 -38.49 -9.60 -5.23
C ASP A 218 -38.97 -8.13 -5.15
N ILE A 219 -39.62 -7.67 -6.21
CA ILE A 219 -40.09 -6.29 -6.35
C ILE A 219 -41.38 -6.12 -5.54
N THR A 220 -41.37 -5.16 -4.62
CA THR A 220 -42.53 -4.75 -3.83
C THR A 220 -42.96 -3.32 -4.20
N SER A 221 -43.92 -2.76 -3.47
CA SER A 221 -44.30 -1.35 -3.65
C SER A 221 -43.24 -0.37 -3.13
N ASN A 222 -42.29 -0.82 -2.30
CA ASN A 222 -41.29 0.05 -1.69
C ASN A 222 -39.87 -0.52 -1.64
N SER A 223 -39.63 -1.66 -2.29
CA SER A 223 -38.30 -2.27 -2.35
C SER A 223 -38.07 -3.07 -3.63
N ILE A 224 -36.80 -3.17 -4.02
CA ILE A 224 -36.31 -3.98 -5.14
C ILE A 224 -35.06 -4.72 -4.68
N THR A 225 -35.00 -6.03 -4.88
CA THR A 225 -33.78 -6.81 -4.63
C THR A 225 -32.99 -6.96 -5.92
N LEU A 226 -31.69 -6.75 -5.86
CA LEU A 226 -30.76 -6.85 -6.97
C LEU A 226 -29.82 -8.02 -6.73
N ARG A 227 -29.55 -8.81 -7.77
CA ARG A 227 -28.60 -9.93 -7.75
C ARG A 227 -27.73 -9.92 -8.99
N TRP A 228 -26.47 -10.35 -8.86
CA TRP A 228 -25.52 -10.42 -9.97
C TRP A 228 -24.51 -11.57 -9.78
N ASN A 229 -23.71 -11.86 -10.81
CA ASN A 229 -22.67 -12.89 -10.72
C ASN A 229 -21.41 -12.36 -10.03
N SER A 230 -20.68 -13.24 -9.36
CA SER A 230 -19.43 -12.88 -8.69
C SER A 230 -18.30 -12.60 -9.69
N VAL A 231 -17.46 -11.63 -9.35
CA VAL A 231 -16.19 -11.33 -10.04
C VAL A 231 -15.04 -11.79 -9.16
N LEU A 232 -14.02 -12.43 -9.75
CA LEU A 232 -12.86 -12.93 -9.00
C LEU A 232 -11.87 -11.80 -8.67
N GLY A 233 -11.29 -11.85 -7.47
CA GLY A 233 -10.17 -11.00 -7.07
C GLY A 233 -10.53 -9.54 -6.80
N ILE A 234 -11.81 -9.24 -6.54
CA ILE A 234 -12.29 -7.91 -6.18
C ILE A 234 -12.45 -7.76 -4.66
N THR A 235 -12.54 -6.53 -4.18
CA THR A 235 -12.77 -6.17 -2.78
C THR A 235 -14.26 -5.96 -2.48
N THR A 236 -14.98 -5.20 -3.30
CA THR A 236 -16.41 -4.87 -3.13
C THR A 236 -17.09 -4.57 -4.47
N TYR A 237 -18.42 -4.46 -4.45
CA TYR A 237 -19.24 -3.92 -5.54
C TYR A 237 -19.77 -2.54 -5.20
N ASN A 238 -19.80 -1.62 -6.16
CA ASN A 238 -20.57 -0.38 -6.05
C ASN A 238 -21.91 -0.55 -6.76
N LEU A 239 -22.99 -0.15 -6.09
CA LEU A 239 -24.33 -0.13 -6.68
C LEU A 239 -24.71 1.29 -7.04
N TYR A 240 -25.40 1.42 -8.15
CA TYR A 240 -25.87 2.68 -8.69
C TYR A 240 -27.38 2.64 -8.87
N ARG A 241 -28.05 3.74 -8.51
CA ARG A 241 -29.47 3.97 -8.74
C ARG A 241 -29.66 5.28 -9.47
N ASN A 242 -30.35 5.22 -10.61
CA ASN A 242 -30.60 6.38 -11.48
C ASN A 242 -29.30 7.14 -11.82
N GLY A 243 -28.21 6.40 -12.06
CA GLY A 243 -26.88 6.92 -12.38
C GLY A 243 -26.02 7.34 -11.19
N ASN A 244 -26.59 7.50 -9.99
CA ASN A 244 -25.85 7.92 -8.80
C ASN A 244 -25.42 6.71 -7.96
N LYS A 245 -24.22 6.79 -7.35
CA LYS A 245 -23.77 5.74 -6.42
C LYS A 245 -24.71 5.69 -5.22
N LEU A 246 -25.29 4.51 -5.00
CA LEU A 246 -26.19 4.22 -3.89
C LEU A 246 -25.39 3.74 -2.68
N THR A 247 -24.59 2.69 -2.84
CA THR A 247 -23.84 2.06 -1.74
C THR A 247 -22.70 1.18 -2.26
N SER A 248 -21.92 0.60 -1.35
CA SER A 248 -20.94 -0.44 -1.64
C SER A 248 -21.23 -1.68 -0.80
N VAL A 249 -21.16 -2.88 -1.39
CA VAL A 249 -21.43 -4.16 -0.72
C VAL A 249 -20.37 -5.21 -1.07
N SER A 250 -20.19 -6.21 -0.21
CA SER A 250 -19.28 -7.35 -0.46
C SER A 250 -19.98 -8.58 -1.03
N LEU A 251 -21.31 -8.67 -0.87
CA LEU A 251 -22.12 -9.77 -1.36
C LEU A 251 -22.58 -9.51 -2.80
N THR A 252 -23.07 -10.55 -3.47
CA THR A 252 -23.63 -10.49 -4.83
C THR A 252 -25.15 -10.25 -4.85
N SER A 253 -25.66 -9.63 -3.78
CA SER A 253 -27.08 -9.30 -3.61
C SER A 253 -27.23 -8.06 -2.75
N TYR A 254 -28.25 -7.24 -3.04
CA TYR A 254 -28.62 -6.07 -2.25
C TYR A 254 -30.10 -5.76 -2.40
N THR A 255 -30.78 -5.42 -1.30
CA THR A 255 -32.18 -4.96 -1.34
C THR A 255 -32.22 -3.46 -1.12
N ASP A 256 -32.66 -2.73 -2.14
CA ASP A 256 -32.93 -1.29 -2.08
C ASP A 256 -34.33 -1.08 -1.51
N THR A 257 -34.43 -0.34 -0.40
CA THR A 257 -35.68 -0.09 0.35
C THR A 257 -36.10 1.38 0.24
N ASP A 258 -37.24 1.71 0.86
CA ASP A 258 -37.75 3.08 0.96
C ASP A 258 -38.02 3.73 -0.41
N LEU A 259 -38.39 2.90 -1.38
CA LEU A 259 -38.72 3.32 -2.73
C LEU A 259 -40.17 3.82 -2.79
N ARG A 260 -40.41 4.80 -3.67
CA ARG A 260 -41.77 5.21 -4.04
C ARG A 260 -42.43 4.12 -4.87
N SER A 261 -43.72 3.90 -4.67
CA SER A 261 -44.54 2.95 -5.43
C SER A 261 -44.76 3.43 -6.86
N THR A 262 -45.08 2.49 -7.77
CA THR A 262 -45.31 2.74 -9.21
C THR A 262 -44.21 3.58 -9.87
N THR A 263 -42.97 3.45 -9.42
CA THR A 263 -41.85 4.30 -9.86
C THR A 263 -40.78 3.42 -10.48
N GLU A 264 -40.33 3.79 -11.68
CA GLU A 264 -39.22 3.13 -12.34
C GLU A 264 -37.88 3.60 -11.77
N TYR A 265 -37.01 2.64 -11.48
CA TYR A 265 -35.62 2.86 -11.08
C TYR A 265 -34.70 2.11 -12.04
N ARG A 266 -33.52 2.70 -12.27
CA ARG A 266 -32.48 2.13 -13.12
C ARG A 266 -31.27 1.77 -12.28
N TYR A 267 -30.81 0.54 -12.40
CA TYR A 267 -29.75 -0.01 -11.57
C TYR A 267 -28.57 -0.49 -12.39
N GLN A 268 -27.38 -0.26 -11.85
CA GLN A 268 -26.11 -0.79 -12.37
C GLN A 268 -25.23 -1.21 -11.20
N VAL A 269 -24.30 -2.13 -11.47
CA VAL A 269 -23.28 -2.55 -10.51
C VAL A 269 -21.90 -2.54 -11.17
N SER A 270 -20.88 -2.10 -10.45
CA SER A 270 -19.47 -2.21 -10.83
C SER A 270 -18.71 -2.97 -9.74
N SER A 271 -17.51 -3.44 -10.06
CA SER A 271 -16.62 -4.07 -9.09
C SER A 271 -15.45 -3.16 -8.75
N ILE A 272 -14.89 -3.34 -7.55
CA ILE A 272 -13.79 -2.55 -7.02
C ILE A 272 -12.64 -3.47 -6.64
N LYS A 273 -11.43 -3.19 -7.12
CA LYS A 273 -10.19 -3.86 -6.72
C LYS A 273 -9.09 -2.82 -6.52
N ASP A 274 -8.44 -2.82 -5.36
CA ASP A 274 -7.29 -1.95 -5.07
C ASP A 274 -7.53 -0.47 -5.47
N SER A 275 -8.71 0.06 -5.10
CA SER A 275 -9.22 1.41 -5.44
C SER A 275 -9.58 1.67 -6.91
N SER A 276 -9.42 0.67 -7.78
CA SER A 276 -9.84 0.73 -9.18
C SER A 276 -11.27 0.24 -9.31
N GLU A 277 -12.06 0.95 -10.13
CA GLU A 277 -13.44 0.60 -10.42
C GLU A 277 -13.58 0.08 -11.85
N SER A 278 -14.30 -1.03 -12.03
CA SER A 278 -14.63 -1.55 -13.36
C SER A 278 -15.61 -0.64 -14.09
N GLU A 279 -15.80 -0.88 -15.38
CA GLU A 279 -17.01 -0.44 -16.07
C GLU A 279 -18.27 -0.93 -15.34
N LYS A 280 -19.36 -0.18 -15.47
CA LYS A 280 -20.66 -0.56 -14.92
C LYS A 280 -21.29 -1.69 -15.74
N SER A 281 -22.07 -2.54 -15.09
CA SER A 281 -22.88 -3.56 -15.76
C SER A 281 -23.86 -2.92 -16.75
N ILE A 282 -24.46 -3.77 -17.59
CA ILE A 282 -25.69 -3.39 -18.30
C ILE A 282 -26.71 -2.84 -17.29
N GLU A 283 -27.42 -1.79 -17.71
CA GLU A 283 -28.44 -1.15 -16.88
C GLU A 283 -29.70 -2.01 -16.83
N VAL A 284 -30.23 -2.23 -15.64
CA VAL A 284 -31.48 -2.97 -15.39
C VAL A 284 -32.55 -1.99 -14.93
N HIS A 285 -33.71 -2.04 -15.55
CA HIS A 285 -34.86 -1.22 -15.19
C HIS A 285 -35.83 -2.05 -14.37
N ALA A 286 -36.36 -1.46 -13.29
CA ALA A 286 -37.33 -2.12 -12.44
C ALA A 286 -38.33 -1.09 -11.89
N THR A 287 -39.62 -1.40 -12.00
CA THR A 287 -40.70 -0.54 -11.53
C THR A 287 -41.30 -1.13 -10.28
N THR A 288 -41.31 -0.37 -9.18
CA THR A 288 -41.98 -0.79 -7.95
C THR A 288 -43.48 -1.02 -8.19
N LEU A 289 -44.05 -1.95 -7.44
CA LEU A 289 -45.49 -2.23 -7.52
C LEU A 289 -46.32 -1.06 -6.99
N THR A 290 -47.61 -1.09 -7.30
CA THR A 290 -48.57 -0.18 -6.66
C THR A 290 -48.65 -0.46 -5.17
N GLU A 291 -48.63 0.60 -4.36
CA GLU A 291 -48.88 0.49 -2.93
C GLU A 291 -50.34 0.08 -2.69
N LYS A 292 -50.53 -1.00 -1.94
CA LYS A 292 -51.86 -1.46 -1.57
C LYS A 292 -52.47 -0.49 -0.56
N ALA A 293 -53.63 0.05 -0.87
CA ALA A 293 -54.41 0.81 0.10
C ALA A 293 -55.13 -0.17 1.05
N CYS A 294 -54.61 -0.32 2.26
CA CYS A 294 -55.17 -1.18 3.29
C CYS A 294 -55.96 -0.38 4.33
N PHE A 295 -57.10 -0.92 4.74
CA PHE A 295 -58.04 -0.29 5.66
C PHE A 295 -58.32 -1.26 6.80
N ASN A 296 -57.96 -0.90 8.02
CA ASN A 296 -58.33 -1.64 9.22
C ASN A 296 -59.55 -0.98 9.86
N ASP A 297 -60.72 -1.59 9.74
CA ASP A 297 -61.96 -1.01 10.23
C ASP A 297 -62.94 -2.10 10.67
N ASN A 298 -64.05 -1.71 11.32
CA ASN A 298 -65.13 -2.64 11.61
C ASN A 298 -65.92 -2.98 10.34
N ASN A 299 -66.53 -4.17 10.32
CA ASN A 299 -67.25 -4.70 9.17
C ASN A 299 -68.41 -3.79 8.73
N PHE A 300 -69.06 -3.09 9.67
CA PHE A 300 -70.07 -2.08 9.34
C PHE A 300 -69.47 -0.95 8.47
N ASN A 301 -68.37 -0.35 8.91
CA ASN A 301 -67.72 0.75 8.20
C ASN A 301 -67.12 0.33 6.85
N HIS A 302 -66.65 -0.92 6.72
CA HIS A 302 -66.21 -1.43 5.42
C HIS A 302 -67.33 -1.48 4.39
N VAL A 303 -68.54 -1.90 4.78
CA VAL A 303 -69.70 -1.93 3.89
C VAL A 303 -70.15 -0.52 3.53
N THR A 304 -70.29 0.37 4.53
CA THR A 304 -70.73 1.75 4.27
C THR A 304 -69.73 2.56 3.45
N SER A 305 -68.44 2.23 3.52
CA SER A 305 -67.39 2.86 2.71
C SER A 305 -67.22 2.23 1.32
N GLY A 306 -68.07 1.29 0.91
CA GLY A 306 -67.97 0.62 -0.39
C GLY A 306 -66.74 -0.27 -0.56
N ARG A 307 -66.18 -0.80 0.54
CA ARG A 307 -65.08 -1.78 0.53
C ARG A 307 -65.59 -3.23 0.64
N ALA A 308 -66.80 -3.40 1.16
CA ALA A 308 -67.49 -4.68 1.35
C ALA A 308 -68.98 -4.55 1.02
N TYR A 309 -69.70 -5.66 0.92
CA TYR A 309 -71.16 -5.69 0.83
C TYR A 309 -71.75 -6.62 1.90
N HIS A 310 -73.00 -6.37 2.30
CA HIS A 310 -73.69 -7.20 3.29
C HIS A 310 -74.53 -8.29 2.59
N SER A 311 -74.55 -9.49 3.16
CA SER A 311 -75.44 -10.57 2.73
C SER A 311 -75.71 -11.53 3.90
N LEU A 312 -76.99 -11.81 4.17
CA LEU A 312 -77.43 -12.77 5.20
C LEU A 312 -76.78 -12.58 6.59
N GLY A 313 -76.52 -11.33 7.01
CA GLY A 313 -75.90 -11.01 8.30
C GLY A 313 -74.36 -11.02 8.32
N TYR A 314 -73.71 -11.33 7.20
CA TYR A 314 -72.26 -11.31 7.03
C TYR A 314 -71.81 -10.13 6.15
N ALA A 315 -70.58 -9.68 6.35
CA ALA A 315 -69.89 -8.75 5.45
C ALA A 315 -68.93 -9.54 4.55
N LEU A 316 -68.94 -9.25 3.25
CA LEU A 316 -68.06 -9.88 2.26
C LEU A 316 -67.28 -8.80 1.51
N ALA A 317 -65.98 -9.01 1.33
CA ALA A 317 -65.11 -8.08 0.61
C ALA A 317 -65.55 -7.93 -0.85
N ILE A 318 -65.65 -6.68 -1.34
CA ILE A 318 -66.06 -6.43 -2.74
C ILE A 318 -65.00 -6.99 -3.70
N GLY A 319 -65.45 -7.76 -4.69
CA GLY A 319 -64.63 -8.36 -5.73
C GLY A 319 -64.10 -9.76 -5.40
N SER A 320 -63.49 -9.96 -4.22
CA SER A 320 -62.99 -11.29 -3.81
C SER A 320 -64.05 -12.17 -3.14
N ASN A 321 -65.12 -11.57 -2.61
CA ASN A 321 -66.18 -12.23 -1.83
C ASN A 321 -65.65 -12.99 -0.59
N GLN A 322 -64.47 -12.64 -0.08
CA GLN A 322 -63.95 -13.23 1.15
C GLN A 322 -64.85 -12.84 2.33
N ASN A 323 -65.27 -13.83 3.12
CA ASN A 323 -66.14 -13.63 4.28
C ASN A 323 -65.35 -12.96 5.41
N MET A 324 -65.78 -11.76 5.79
CA MET A 324 -65.17 -10.94 6.84
C MET A 324 -65.80 -11.21 8.22
N GLY A 325 -66.81 -12.07 8.28
CA GLY A 325 -67.61 -12.39 9.46
C GLY A 325 -68.87 -11.54 9.58
N LEU A 326 -69.38 -11.40 10.80
CA LEU A 326 -70.67 -10.75 11.06
C LEU A 326 -70.63 -9.27 10.66
N TYR A 327 -71.69 -8.80 10.03
CA TYR A 327 -71.90 -7.39 9.72
C TYR A 327 -72.27 -6.63 11.01
N ASN A 328 -71.25 -6.17 11.74
CA ASN A 328 -71.41 -5.40 12.97
C ASN A 328 -70.23 -4.42 13.18
N THR A 329 -70.29 -3.65 14.25
CA THR A 329 -69.27 -2.65 14.63
C THR A 329 -68.16 -3.23 15.52
N PHE A 330 -68.25 -4.49 15.93
CA PHE A 330 -67.30 -5.15 16.83
C PHE A 330 -66.20 -5.92 16.08
N GLN A 331 -66.56 -6.59 14.98
CA GLN A 331 -65.64 -7.38 14.18
C GLN A 331 -64.86 -6.46 13.25
N LYS A 332 -63.53 -6.48 13.38
CA LYS A 332 -62.62 -5.71 12.56
C LYS A 332 -61.90 -6.60 11.56
N THR A 333 -61.71 -6.07 10.36
CA THR A 333 -61.00 -6.76 9.28
C THR A 333 -60.01 -5.78 8.66
N ASN A 334 -58.84 -6.27 8.25
CA ASN A 334 -57.94 -5.49 7.41
C ASN A 334 -58.24 -5.82 5.94
N LEU A 335 -58.79 -4.86 5.19
CA LEU A 335 -59.04 -5.02 3.76
C LEU A 335 -58.08 -4.19 2.93
N CYS A 336 -57.40 -4.83 1.99
CA CYS A 336 -56.50 -4.17 1.05
C CYS A 336 -57.10 -4.10 -0.36
N LYS A 337 -57.13 -2.90 -0.94
CA LYS A 337 -57.52 -2.69 -2.34
C LYS A 337 -56.39 -3.16 -3.25
N ILE A 338 -56.64 -4.19 -4.06
CA ILE A 338 -55.67 -4.73 -5.02
C ILE A 338 -55.82 -4.05 -6.38
N ARG A 339 -57.05 -3.74 -6.78
CA ARG A 339 -57.41 -2.96 -7.98
C ARG A 339 -58.81 -2.36 -7.80
N GLU A 340 -59.28 -1.60 -8.77
CA GLU A 340 -60.62 -0.99 -8.72
C GLU A 340 -61.70 -2.04 -8.43
N ASN A 341 -62.56 -1.78 -7.44
CA ASN A 341 -63.60 -2.70 -6.96
C ASN A 341 -63.13 -4.14 -6.63
N TYR A 342 -61.89 -4.31 -6.16
CA TYR A 342 -61.39 -5.61 -5.72
C TYR A 342 -60.54 -5.51 -4.44
N TYR A 343 -61.11 -5.98 -3.34
CA TYR A 343 -60.53 -5.98 -2.00
C TYR A 343 -60.27 -7.40 -1.52
N VAL A 344 -59.17 -7.61 -0.80
CA VAL A 344 -58.85 -8.89 -0.15
C VAL A 344 -58.60 -8.69 1.34
N ILE A 345 -58.91 -9.72 2.13
CA ILE A 345 -58.55 -9.79 3.55
C ILE A 345 -57.03 -10.07 3.63
N GLU A 346 -56.33 -9.28 4.44
CA GLU A 346 -54.89 -9.44 4.73
C GLU A 346 -54.63 -9.80 6.19
#